data_AF-A0A916TIW0-F1
#
_entry.id   AF-A0A916TIW0-F1
#
_cell.length_a   1.000
_cell.length_b   1.000
_cell.length_c   1.000
_cell.angle_alpha   90.00
_cell.angle_beta   90.00
_cell.angle_gamma   90.00
#
_symmetry.space_group_name_H-M   'P 1'
#
loop_
_entity.id
_entity.type
_entity.pdbx_description
1 polymer ?
#
loop_
_entity_poly.entity_id
_entity_poly.type
_entity_poly.pdbx_seq_one_letter_code
_entity_poly.pdbx_strand_id
1 'polypeptide(L)'
;MTNQLNAGRAQAEAAVQLVDEQLLRAVVDLRSHGMSHFDAHFDNVLTDGHRIYLSDFGLAISGQFQLDSKERDFVMRTSDQDLAYCATALVNTIVSTHFGFARADQRNDYLRRCVHSGLARGLIGTIADTVVRYATVATIINDFYWKLHDGELTAEYPTAAIALAIERAGLL
;
A
#
# COMPACT_ATOMS: atom_id res chain seq x y z
N MET A 1 30.95 10.19 8.97
CA MET A 1 30.35 9.53 7.79
C MET A 1 29.65 8.22 8.16
N THR A 2 30.32 7.18 8.65
CA THR A 2 29.69 5.89 9.02
C THR A 2 28.55 6.01 10.05
N ASN A 3 28.73 6.80 11.12
CA ASN A 3 27.68 7.01 12.12
C ASN A 3 26.46 7.77 11.58
N GLN A 4 26.66 8.70 10.65
CA GLN A 4 25.56 9.45 10.01
C GLN A 4 24.80 8.57 9.01
N LEU A 5 25.50 7.71 8.27
CA LEU A 5 24.88 6.71 7.39
C LEU A 5 24.06 5.69 8.20
N ASN A 6 24.58 5.21 9.34
CA ASN A 6 23.86 4.31 10.23
C ASN A 6 22.65 5.00 10.89
N ALA A 7 22.78 6.26 11.30
CA ALA A 7 21.66 7.03 11.84
C ALA A 7 20.55 7.26 10.79
N GLY A 8 20.92 7.61 9.55
CA GLY A 8 19.96 7.76 8.46
C GLY A 8 19.25 6.45 8.13
N ARG A 9 19.97 5.33 8.17
CA ARG A 9 19.37 3.99 8.01
C ARG A 9 18.39 3.66 9.13
N ALA A 10 18.77 3.84 10.39
CA ALA A 10 17.89 3.55 11.53
C ALA A 10 16.61 4.41 11.50
N GLN A 11 16.72 5.66 11.08
CA GLN A 11 15.56 6.54 10.88
C GLN A 11 14.65 6.04 9.76
N ALA A 12 15.22 5.57 8.64
CA ALA A 12 14.43 5.00 7.55
C ALA A 12 13.72 3.70 7.98
N GLU A 13 14.40 2.81 8.70
CA GLU A 13 13.81 1.58 9.24
C GLU A 13 12.68 1.89 10.22
N ALA A 14 12.85 2.87 11.11
CA ALA A 14 11.82 3.32 12.04
C ALA A 14 10.61 3.96 11.32
N ALA A 15 10.84 4.75 10.28
CA ALA A 15 9.77 5.35 9.48
C ALA A 15 8.95 4.29 8.74
N VAL A 16 9.63 3.30 8.13
CA VAL A 16 8.96 2.16 7.48
C VAL A 16 8.13 1.37 8.49
N GLN A 17 8.69 1.09 9.67
CA GLN A 17 7.96 0.40 10.74
C GLN A 17 6.75 1.20 11.22
N LEU A 18 6.87 2.52 11.39
CA LEU A 18 5.75 3.38 11.79
C LEU A 18 4.59 3.30 10.79
N VAL A 19 4.88 3.36 9.49
CA VAL A 19 3.86 3.24 8.43
C VAL A 19 3.29 1.82 8.39
N ASP A 20 4.14 0.80 8.40
CA ASP A 20 3.72 -0.61 8.38
C ASP A 20 2.78 -0.95 9.54
N GLU A 21 3.13 -0.52 10.76
CA GLU A 21 2.36 -0.86 11.96
C GLU A 21 1.14 0.04 12.15
N GLN A 22 1.24 1.35 11.93
CA GLN A 22 0.15 2.27 12.30
C GLN A 22 -0.77 2.62 11.14
N LEU A 23 -0.24 2.90 9.94
CA LEU A 23 -1.09 3.25 8.80
C LEU A 23 -1.90 2.04 8.36
N LEU A 24 -1.25 0.88 8.20
CA LEU A 24 -1.97 -0.34 7.78
C LEU A 24 -2.97 -0.76 8.85
N ARG A 25 -2.64 -0.60 10.13
CA ARG A 25 -3.60 -0.87 11.21
C ARG A 25 -4.79 0.08 11.18
N ALA A 26 -4.58 1.37 10.95
CA ALA A 26 -5.67 2.35 10.88
C ALA A 26 -6.66 2.00 9.76
N VAL A 27 -6.19 1.62 8.57
CA VAL A 27 -7.08 1.23 7.47
C VAL A 27 -7.75 -0.14 7.70
N VAL A 28 -7.08 -1.09 8.37
CA VAL A 28 -7.71 -2.35 8.83
C VAL A 28 -8.82 -2.06 9.85
N ASP A 29 -8.58 -1.14 10.78
CA ASP A 29 -9.57 -0.77 11.79
C ASP A 29 -10.78 -0.07 11.13
N LEU A 30 -10.59 0.84 10.17
CA LEU A 30 -11.69 1.41 9.38
C LEU A 30 -12.51 0.31 8.67
N ARG A 31 -11.81 -0.59 7.97
CA ARG A 31 -12.44 -1.74 7.29
C ARG A 31 -13.27 -2.59 8.24
N SER A 32 -12.77 -2.86 9.45
CA SER A 32 -13.48 -3.66 10.47
C SER A 32 -14.79 -3.01 10.94
N HIS A 33 -14.92 -1.68 10.80
CA HIS A 33 -16.15 -0.93 11.05
C HIS A 33 -17.02 -0.75 9.79
N GLY A 34 -16.70 -1.46 8.70
CA GLY A 34 -17.41 -1.37 7.43
C GLY A 34 -17.22 -0.01 6.75
N MET A 35 -16.07 0.63 6.95
CA MET A 35 -15.74 1.94 6.39
C MET A 35 -14.48 1.86 5.51
N SER A 36 -14.52 2.53 4.37
CA SER A 36 -13.35 2.77 3.51
C SER A 36 -13.10 4.27 3.41
N HIS A 37 -11.85 4.67 3.43
CA HIS A 37 -11.39 6.05 3.23
C HIS A 37 -11.38 6.44 1.74
N PHE A 38 -10.98 5.51 0.87
CA PHE A 38 -10.78 5.67 -0.59
C PHE A 38 -9.75 6.71 -1.04
N ASP A 39 -9.06 7.38 -0.11
CA ASP A 39 -8.08 8.42 -0.42
C ASP A 39 -6.94 8.49 0.60
N ALA A 40 -6.53 7.32 1.10
CA ALA A 40 -5.49 7.19 2.14
C ALA A 40 -4.06 7.33 1.57
N HIS A 41 -3.83 8.32 0.71
CA HIS A 41 -2.51 8.66 0.18
C HIS A 41 -1.66 9.43 1.17
N PHE A 42 -0.34 9.42 1.00
CA PHE A 42 0.58 9.97 2.00
C PHE A 42 0.40 11.47 2.29
N ASP A 43 -0.13 12.27 1.36
CA ASP A 43 -0.45 13.68 1.65
C ASP A 43 -1.66 13.85 2.59
N ASN A 44 -2.50 12.82 2.75
CA ASN A 44 -3.62 12.76 3.70
C ASN A 44 -3.23 12.04 5.00
N VAL A 45 -1.96 11.65 5.13
CA VAL A 45 -1.39 11.00 6.32
C VAL A 45 -0.55 12.02 7.07
N LEU A 46 -0.98 12.36 8.28
CA LEU A 46 -0.26 13.28 9.16
C LEU A 46 0.53 12.49 10.20
N THR A 47 1.67 13.03 10.63
CA THR A 47 2.45 12.45 11.73
C THR A 47 3.13 13.51 12.58
N ASP A 48 3.20 13.22 13.89
CA ASP A 48 4.02 13.97 14.85
C ASP A 48 5.41 13.33 15.06
N GLY A 49 5.77 12.32 14.25
CA GLY A 49 7.00 11.53 14.39
C GLY A 49 6.85 10.28 15.28
N HIS A 50 5.74 10.14 15.99
CA HIS A 50 5.46 9.00 16.87
C HIS A 50 4.13 8.31 16.55
N ARG A 51 3.16 9.06 16.01
CA ARG A 51 1.84 8.58 15.64
C ARG A 51 1.47 8.95 14.22
N ILE A 52 0.65 8.12 13.60
CA ILE A 52 0.01 8.38 12.32
C ILE A 52 -1.46 8.77 12.53
N TYR A 53 -1.90 9.78 11.79
CA TYR A 53 -3.29 10.23 11.74
C TYR A 53 -3.75 10.21 10.29
N LEU A 54 -4.88 9.56 10.02
CA LEU A 54 -5.59 9.70 8.74
C LEU A 54 -6.42 10.98 8.78
N SER A 55 -6.38 11.74 7.69
CA SER A 55 -7.11 12.98 7.51
C SER A 55 -7.81 13.00 6.16
N ASP A 56 -8.69 13.98 5.96
CA ASP A 56 -9.50 14.13 4.75
C ASP A 56 -10.39 12.92 4.41
N PHE A 57 -11.45 12.76 5.20
CA PHE A 57 -12.49 11.75 4.95
C PHE A 57 -13.51 12.18 3.87
N GLY A 58 -13.16 13.13 2.98
CA GLY A 58 -14.07 13.66 1.97
C GLY A 58 -14.61 12.63 0.97
N LEU A 59 -13.86 11.55 0.73
CA LEU A 59 -14.24 10.43 -0.14
C LEU A 59 -14.64 9.16 0.63
N ALA A 60 -14.70 9.22 1.96
CA ALA A 60 -14.96 8.05 2.77
C ALA A 60 -16.39 7.54 2.61
N ILE A 61 -16.55 6.23 2.55
CA ILE A 61 -17.85 5.55 2.47
C ILE A 61 -17.99 4.56 3.63
N SER A 62 -19.20 4.44 4.18
CA SER A 62 -19.53 3.41 5.15
C SER A 62 -20.70 2.58 4.66
N GLY A 63 -20.65 1.27 4.93
CA GLY A 63 -21.78 0.36 4.74
C GLY A 63 -23.01 0.73 5.58
N GLN A 64 -22.89 1.64 6.54
CA GLN A 64 -24.00 2.17 7.34
C GLN A 64 -24.75 3.33 6.65
N PHE A 65 -24.23 3.87 5.56
CA PHE A 65 -24.91 4.91 4.80
C PHE A 65 -26.11 4.35 4.02
N GLN A 66 -27.00 5.25 3.59
CA GLN A 66 -28.09 4.89 2.69
C GLN A 66 -27.56 4.68 1.28
N LEU A 67 -27.06 3.47 1.02
CA LEU A 67 -26.50 3.06 -0.27
C LEU A 67 -27.55 2.34 -1.14
N ASP A 68 -27.54 2.64 -2.44
CA ASP A 68 -28.24 1.82 -3.42
C ASP A 68 -27.55 0.45 -3.62
N SER A 69 -28.13 -0.42 -4.45
CA SER A 69 -27.57 -1.76 -4.68
C SER A 69 -26.18 -1.72 -5.34
N LYS A 70 -25.96 -0.79 -6.28
CA LYS A 70 -24.69 -0.68 -7.01
C LYS A 70 -23.59 -0.13 -6.13
N GLU A 71 -23.91 0.85 -5.28
CA GLU A 71 -23.00 1.42 -4.30
C GLU A 71 -22.61 0.37 -3.25
N ARG A 72 -23.56 -0.38 -2.71
CA ARG A 72 -23.28 -1.47 -1.76
C ARG A 72 -22.38 -2.53 -2.38
N ASP A 73 -22.68 -2.95 -3.59
CA ASP A 73 -21.87 -3.90 -4.34
C ASP A 73 -20.45 -3.37 -4.62
N PHE A 74 -20.31 -2.07 -4.89
CA PHE A 74 -19.02 -1.41 -5.05
C PHE A 74 -18.21 -1.48 -3.74
N VAL A 75 -18.77 -1.03 -2.62
CA VAL A 75 -18.10 -1.06 -1.30
C VAL A 75 -17.66 -2.47 -0.92
N MET A 76 -18.51 -3.47 -1.15
CA MET A 76 -18.18 -4.87 -0.85
C MET A 76 -17.03 -5.39 -1.72
N ARG A 77 -16.97 -5.02 -3.00
CA ARG A 77 -15.89 -5.44 -3.90
C ARG A 77 -14.58 -4.70 -3.65
N THR A 78 -14.62 -3.48 -3.12
CA THR A 78 -13.43 -2.64 -2.90
C THR A 78 -13.08 -2.49 -1.41
N SER A 79 -13.59 -3.37 -0.54
CA SER A 79 -13.37 -3.30 0.91
C SER A 79 -11.91 -3.37 1.34
N ASP A 80 -11.07 -3.98 0.50
CA ASP A 80 -9.64 -4.14 0.78
C ASP A 80 -8.79 -3.04 0.13
N GLN A 81 -9.42 -2.05 -0.50
CA GLN A 81 -8.73 -1.09 -1.35
C GLN A 81 -7.77 -0.19 -0.61
N ASP A 82 -8.16 0.39 0.53
CA ASP A 82 -7.26 1.24 1.30
C ASP A 82 -6.03 0.46 1.80
N LEU A 83 -6.25 -0.76 2.27
CA LEU A 83 -5.17 -1.63 2.74
C LEU A 83 -4.19 -2.00 1.61
N ALA A 84 -4.73 -2.43 0.47
CA ALA A 84 -3.93 -2.77 -0.70
C ALA A 84 -3.17 -1.54 -1.23
N TYR A 85 -3.83 -0.39 -1.24
CA TYR A 85 -3.25 0.87 -1.69
C TYR A 85 -2.12 1.32 -0.75
N CYS A 86 -2.33 1.38 0.57
CA CYS A 86 -1.31 1.82 1.52
C CYS A 86 -0.08 0.90 1.51
N ALA A 87 -0.27 -0.42 1.44
CA ALA A 87 0.83 -1.38 1.32
C ALA A 87 1.62 -1.17 0.01
N THR A 88 0.90 -0.92 -1.09
CA THR A 88 1.50 -0.61 -2.40
C THR A 88 2.28 0.70 -2.37
N ALA A 89 1.70 1.76 -1.79
CA ALA A 89 2.34 3.07 -1.67
C ALA A 89 3.63 2.99 -0.84
N LEU A 90 3.62 2.24 0.28
CA LEU A 90 4.80 2.02 1.11
C LEU A 90 5.95 1.40 0.31
N VAL A 91 5.72 0.25 -0.33
CA VAL A 91 6.81 -0.42 -1.07
C VAL A 91 7.22 0.33 -2.32
N ASN A 92 6.29 0.97 -3.03
CA ASN A 92 6.61 1.79 -4.19
C ASN A 92 7.53 2.95 -3.80
N THR A 93 7.25 3.62 -2.68
CA THR A 93 8.09 4.70 -2.16
C THR A 93 9.45 4.18 -1.73
N ILE A 94 9.52 3.07 -0.97
CA ILE A 94 10.79 2.45 -0.57
C ILE A 94 11.67 2.19 -1.80
N VAL A 95 11.16 1.48 -2.81
CA VAL A 95 11.98 1.05 -3.93
C VAL A 95 12.34 2.21 -4.87
N SER A 96 11.42 3.15 -5.10
CA SER A 96 11.70 4.34 -5.92
C SER A 96 12.75 5.23 -5.26
N THR A 97 12.62 5.51 -3.97
CA THR A 97 13.56 6.38 -3.25
C THR A 97 14.92 5.71 -3.10
N HIS A 98 14.98 4.42 -2.75
CA HIS A 98 16.24 3.73 -2.51
C HIS A 98 17.08 3.55 -3.79
N PHE A 99 16.45 3.18 -4.91
CA PHE A 99 17.17 2.93 -6.17
C PHE A 99 17.18 4.14 -7.12
N GLY A 100 16.49 5.24 -6.76
CA GLY A 100 16.38 6.41 -7.62
C GLY A 100 15.61 6.15 -8.92
N PHE A 101 14.63 5.23 -8.90
CA PHE A 101 13.84 4.92 -10.09
C PHE A 101 12.93 6.10 -10.44
N ALA A 102 13.28 6.81 -11.50
CA ALA A 102 12.50 7.95 -12.02
C ALA A 102 11.23 7.51 -12.75
N ARG A 103 11.18 6.26 -13.23
CA ARG A 103 10.04 5.74 -14.00
C ARG A 103 9.33 4.60 -13.27
N ALA A 104 8.01 4.54 -13.46
CA ALA A 104 7.15 3.53 -12.88
C ALA A 104 7.46 2.11 -13.38
N ASP A 105 7.88 1.95 -14.64
CA ASP A 105 8.22 0.64 -15.23
C ASP A 105 9.43 0.00 -14.54
N GLN A 106 10.49 0.76 -14.29
CA GLN A 106 11.69 0.28 -13.57
C GLN A 106 11.36 -0.24 -12.18
N ARG A 107 10.52 0.51 -11.46
CA ARG A 107 10.00 0.16 -10.14
C ARG A 107 9.15 -1.11 -10.20
N ASN A 108 8.20 -1.18 -11.14
CA ASN A 108 7.32 -2.33 -11.29
C ASN A 108 8.11 -3.60 -11.66
N ASP A 109 9.09 -3.50 -12.55
CA ASP A 109 9.99 -4.60 -12.91
C ASP A 109 10.80 -5.11 -11.71
N TYR A 110 11.24 -4.21 -10.83
CA TYR A 110 11.91 -4.59 -9.59
C TYR A 110 10.97 -5.40 -8.68
N LEU A 111 9.73 -4.93 -8.47
CA LEU A 111 8.76 -5.64 -7.64
C LEU A 111 8.41 -7.01 -8.22
N ARG A 112 8.24 -7.13 -9.55
CA ARG A 112 8.03 -8.45 -10.20
C ARG A 112 9.20 -9.40 -9.97
N ARG A 113 10.45 -8.93 -10.02
CA ARG A 113 11.62 -9.75 -9.67
C ARG A 113 11.62 -10.17 -8.21
N CYS A 114 11.16 -9.31 -7.30
CA CYS A 114 11.00 -9.66 -5.89
C CYS A 114 9.98 -10.78 -5.72
N VAL A 115 8.81 -10.68 -6.35
CA VAL A 115 7.77 -11.73 -6.35
C VAL A 115 8.32 -13.05 -6.89
N HIS A 116 9.03 -13.03 -8.02
CA HIS A 116 9.57 -14.24 -8.63
C HIS A 116 10.66 -14.92 -7.79
N SER A 117 11.54 -14.13 -7.17
CA SER A 117 12.70 -14.66 -6.44
C SER A 117 12.49 -14.85 -4.94
N GLY A 118 11.42 -14.27 -4.38
CA GLY A 118 11.19 -14.18 -2.94
C GLY A 118 12.19 -13.25 -2.21
N LEU A 119 12.95 -12.42 -2.94
CA LEU A 119 14.04 -11.61 -2.39
C LEU A 119 14.03 -10.18 -2.91
N ALA A 120 14.13 -9.20 -2.02
CA ALA A 120 14.32 -7.79 -2.34
C ALA A 120 15.82 -7.42 -2.45
N ARG A 121 16.48 -7.88 -3.52
CA ARG A 121 17.93 -7.70 -3.72
C ARG A 121 18.32 -6.21 -3.66
N GLY A 122 19.37 -5.90 -2.90
CA GLY A 122 19.86 -4.53 -2.69
C GLY A 122 19.27 -3.84 -1.46
N LEU A 123 18.13 -4.33 -0.94
CA LEU A 123 17.58 -3.90 0.34
C LEU A 123 18.07 -4.82 1.45
N ILE A 124 18.01 -4.33 2.69
CA ILE A 124 18.49 -5.04 3.88
C ILE A 124 17.55 -4.82 5.06
N GLY A 125 17.54 -5.77 6.00
CA GLY A 125 16.77 -5.68 7.25
C GLY A 125 15.27 -5.57 7.02
N THR A 126 14.60 -4.86 7.93
CA THR A 126 13.13 -4.69 7.93
C THR A 126 12.59 -4.07 6.65
N ILE A 127 13.38 -3.23 5.98
CA ILE A 127 13.04 -2.63 4.68
C ILE A 127 12.92 -3.71 3.60
N ALA A 128 13.86 -4.67 3.56
CA ALA A 128 13.79 -5.78 2.61
C ALA A 128 12.60 -6.69 2.92
N ASP A 129 12.39 -7.01 4.20
CA ASP A 129 11.31 -7.88 4.64
C ASP A 129 9.94 -7.27 4.29
N THR A 130 9.76 -5.97 4.53
CA THR A 130 8.54 -5.22 4.16
C THR A 130 8.28 -5.28 2.65
N VAL A 131 9.32 -5.06 1.83
CA VAL A 131 9.18 -5.10 0.37
C VAL A 131 8.83 -6.51 -0.10
N VAL A 132 9.49 -7.56 0.40
CA VAL A 132 9.15 -8.94 0.05
C VAL A 132 7.71 -9.27 0.44
N ARG A 133 7.30 -8.86 1.64
CA ARG A 133 5.96 -9.12 2.19
C ARG A 133 4.85 -8.52 1.32
N TYR A 134 5.01 -7.29 0.83
CA TYR A 134 3.95 -6.60 0.07
C TYR A 134 4.18 -6.54 -1.45
N ALA A 135 5.28 -7.08 -1.97
CA ALA A 135 5.59 -7.04 -3.41
C ALA A 135 4.46 -7.63 -4.29
N THR A 136 3.80 -8.69 -3.83
CA THR A 136 2.69 -9.30 -4.57
C THR A 136 1.48 -8.38 -4.64
N VAL A 137 1.07 -7.79 -3.50
CA VAL A 137 -0.03 -6.81 -3.43
C VAL A 137 0.26 -5.63 -4.35
N ALA A 138 1.46 -5.07 -4.24
CA ALA A 138 1.88 -3.94 -5.05
C ALA A 138 1.93 -4.23 -6.54
N THR A 139 2.37 -5.42 -6.94
CA THR A 139 2.38 -5.82 -8.36
C THR A 139 0.97 -5.87 -8.93
N ILE A 140 0.01 -6.44 -8.20
CA ILE A 140 -1.40 -6.53 -8.64
C ILE A 140 -2.03 -5.14 -8.77
N ILE A 141 -1.84 -4.26 -7.77
CA ILE A 141 -2.39 -2.91 -7.78
C ILE A 141 -1.75 -2.06 -8.87
N ASN A 142 -0.42 -2.10 -9.00
CA ASN A 142 0.29 -1.37 -10.04
C ASN A 142 -0.17 -1.79 -11.45
N ASP A 143 -0.41 -3.09 -11.67
CA ASP A 143 -0.93 -3.60 -12.95
C ASP A 143 -2.35 -3.10 -13.22
N PHE A 144 -3.21 -3.09 -12.20
CA PHE A 144 -4.55 -2.53 -12.32
C PHE A 144 -4.54 -1.04 -12.66
N TYR A 145 -3.74 -0.23 -11.96
CA TYR A 145 -3.64 1.20 -12.25
C TYR A 145 -3.02 1.47 -13.61
N TRP A 146 -2.08 0.63 -14.07
CA TRP A 146 -1.50 0.80 -15.40
C TRP A 146 -2.54 0.60 -16.50
N LYS A 147 -3.46 -0.37 -16.36
CA LYS A 147 -4.59 -0.53 -17.29
C LYS A 147 -5.46 0.73 -17.35
N LEU A 148 -5.77 1.34 -16.20
CA LEU A 148 -6.54 2.58 -16.15
C LEU A 148 -5.80 3.73 -16.84
N HIS A 149 -4.49 3.86 -16.60
CA HIS A 149 -3.65 4.86 -17.27
C HIS A 149 -3.57 4.66 -18.79
N ASP A 150 -3.56 3.41 -19.25
CA ASP A 150 -3.59 3.04 -20.67
C ASP A 150 -4.98 3.21 -21.32
N GLY A 151 -5.97 3.71 -20.56
CA GLY A 151 -7.30 4.08 -21.06
C GLY A 151 -8.37 2.98 -20.94
N GLU A 152 -8.06 1.86 -20.29
CA GLU A 152 -9.02 0.78 -20.02
C GLU A 152 -9.93 1.14 -18.84
N LEU A 153 -10.80 2.13 -19.01
CA LEU A 153 -11.67 2.66 -17.94
C LEU A 153 -12.71 1.65 -17.42
N THR A 154 -12.87 0.52 -18.10
CA THR A 154 -13.75 -0.58 -17.70
C THR A 154 -12.99 -1.71 -16.99
N ALA A 155 -11.69 -1.53 -16.71
CA ALA A 155 -10.91 -2.54 -16.00
C ALA A 155 -11.55 -2.83 -14.63
N GLU A 156 -11.83 -4.10 -14.38
CA GLU A 156 -12.40 -4.53 -13.10
C GLU A 156 -11.34 -4.52 -11.99
N TYR A 157 -11.75 -4.05 -10.81
CA TYR A 157 -10.90 -4.08 -9.63
C TYR A 157 -10.58 -5.53 -9.24
N PRO A 158 -9.30 -5.94 -9.10
CA PRO A 158 -8.88 -7.33 -8.98
C PRO A 158 -9.07 -7.88 -7.55
N THR A 159 -10.29 -7.78 -7.03
CA THR A 159 -10.73 -8.10 -5.67
C THR A 159 -10.18 -9.44 -5.17
N ALA A 160 -10.42 -10.52 -5.91
CA ALA A 160 -10.02 -11.87 -5.49
C ALA A 160 -8.49 -12.04 -5.42
N ALA A 161 -7.76 -11.44 -6.35
CA ALA A 161 -6.30 -11.50 -6.37
C ALA A 161 -5.69 -10.70 -5.22
N ILE A 162 -6.27 -9.53 -4.92
CA ILE A 162 -5.85 -8.67 -3.81
C ILE A 162 -6.12 -9.35 -2.46
N ALA A 163 -7.32 -9.89 -2.25
CA ALA A 163 -7.67 -10.57 -1.00
C ALA A 163 -6.70 -11.72 -0.69
N LEU A 164 -6.39 -12.56 -1.70
CA LEU A 164 -5.42 -13.65 -1.55
C LEU A 164 -4.00 -13.14 -1.26
N ALA A 165 -3.59 -12.03 -1.88
CA ALA A 165 -2.27 -11.45 -1.66
C ALA A 165 -2.15 -10.82 -0.26
N ILE A 166 -3.21 -10.18 0.23
CA ILE A 166 -3.32 -9.61 1.58
C ILE A 166 -3.25 -10.70 2.65
N GLU A 167 -3.99 -11.80 2.47
CA GLU A 167 -3.96 -12.95 3.38
C GLU A 167 -2.54 -13.55 3.45
N ARG A 168 -1.90 -13.76 2.30
CA ARG A 168 -0.51 -14.27 2.23
C ARG A 168 0.50 -13.32 2.87
N ALA A 169 0.24 -12.02 2.82
CA ALA A 169 1.03 -11.01 3.48
C ALA A 169 0.73 -10.91 4.99
N GLY A 170 -0.27 -11.64 5.52
CA GLY A 170 -0.68 -11.56 6.92
C GLY A 170 -1.16 -10.16 7.32
N LEU A 171 -1.85 -9.48 6.40
CA LEU A 171 -2.42 -8.15 6.63
C LEU A 171 -3.86 -8.20 7.17
N LEU A 172 -4.56 -9.33 6.98
CA LEU A 172 -5.88 -9.66 7.51
C LEU A 172 -5.93 -11.10 7.99
#